data_AF-A0A8C9A513-F1
#
_entry.id   AF-A0A8C9A513-F1
#
_cell.length_a   1.000
_cell.length_b   1.000
_cell.length_c   1.000
_cell.angle_alpha   90.00
_cell.angle_beta   90.00
_cell.angle_gamma   90.00
#
_symmetry.space_group_name_H-M   'P 1'
#
loop_
_entity.id
_entity.type
_entity.pdbx_description
1 polymer ?
#
loop_
_entity_poly.entity_id
_entity_poly.type
_entity_poly.pdbx_seq_one_letter_code
_entity_poly.pdbx_strand_id
1 'polypeptide(L)'
;MTILRLITFALVTVHLPHTLRCAKISIIEHTECEDAYPGNITDTMVCASVKEEGKDSCQGDSGGPLVCNDSLQGIISWGQDPCAVTKKPGVYTKVCKYVEWIQETMKNN
;
A
#
# COMPACT_ATOMS: atom_id res chain seq x y z
N MET A 1 -38.80 -19.89 13.88
CA MET A 1 -37.79 -20.89 13.44
C MET A 1 -36.88 -20.20 12.44
N THR A 2 -35.76 -19.74 12.95
CA THR A 2 -34.82 -18.81 12.31
C THR A 2 -34.02 -19.56 11.26
N ILE A 3 -34.26 -19.30 9.98
CA ILE A 3 -33.32 -19.69 8.92
C ILE A 3 -32.35 -18.51 8.77
N LEU A 4 -31.31 -18.53 9.60
CA LEU A 4 -30.11 -17.74 9.40
C LEU A 4 -29.46 -18.27 8.12
N ARG A 5 -29.75 -17.63 6.98
CA ARG A 5 -28.97 -17.83 5.76
C ARG A 5 -27.53 -17.51 6.10
N LEU A 6 -26.70 -18.54 6.16
CA LEU A 6 -25.25 -18.44 6.16
C LEU A 6 -24.87 -17.40 5.12
N ILE A 7 -24.28 -16.32 5.62
CA ILE A 7 -23.46 -15.40 4.86
C ILE A 7 -22.47 -16.29 4.11
N THR A 8 -22.70 -16.51 2.82
CA THR A 8 -21.63 -16.88 1.91
C THR A 8 -20.66 -15.73 2.00
N PHE A 9 -19.66 -15.84 2.88
CA PHE A 9 -18.37 -15.22 2.65
C PHE A 9 -18.00 -15.68 1.24
N ALA A 10 -18.16 -14.80 0.26
CA ALA A 10 -17.45 -14.96 -0.99
C ALA A 10 -15.99 -15.09 -0.56
N LEU A 11 -15.46 -16.30 -0.64
CA LEU A 11 -14.05 -16.58 -0.50
C LEU A 11 -13.38 -15.77 -1.60
N VAL A 12 -12.95 -14.55 -1.30
CA VAL A 12 -12.06 -13.80 -2.18
C VAL A 12 -10.76 -14.57 -2.14
N THR A 13 -10.62 -15.56 -3.02
CA THR A 13 -9.38 -16.31 -3.17
C THR A 13 -8.38 -15.37 -3.82
N VAL A 14 -7.56 -14.73 -3.00
CA VAL A 14 -6.42 -13.94 -3.48
C VAL A 14 -5.48 -14.88 -4.20
N HIS A 15 -5.34 -14.71 -5.52
CA HIS A 15 -4.45 -15.54 -6.33
C HIS A 15 -3.06 -14.92 -6.34
N LEU A 16 -2.15 -15.51 -5.56
CA LEU A 16 -0.78 -15.04 -5.42
C LEU A 16 0.14 -15.75 -6.43
N PRO A 17 1.08 -15.03 -7.06
CA PRO A 17 2.08 -15.66 -7.91
C PRO A 17 3.11 -16.42 -7.06
N HIS A 18 3.62 -17.53 -7.59
CA HIS A 18 4.73 -18.28 -6.96
C HIS A 18 6.09 -17.54 -7.02
N THR A 19 6.21 -16.54 -7.90
CA THR A 19 7.42 -15.77 -8.11
C THR A 19 7.20 -14.35 -7.63
N LEU A 20 8.15 -13.83 -6.82
CA LEU A 20 8.14 -12.44 -6.35
C LEU A 20 8.11 -11.48 -7.55
N ARG A 21 7.28 -10.45 -7.44
CA ARG A 21 7.11 -9.42 -8.47
C ARG A 21 7.75 -8.11 -8.01
N CYS A 22 8.25 -7.34 -8.98
CA CYS A 22 8.81 -6.01 -8.76
C CYS A 22 8.25 -5.06 -9.81
N ALA A 23 7.99 -3.82 -9.41
CA ALA A 23 7.60 -2.74 -10.31
C ALA A 23 8.45 -1.49 -10.00
N LYS A 24 8.84 -0.77 -11.05
CA LYS A 24 9.48 0.55 -10.90
C LYS A 24 8.39 1.60 -10.82
N ILE A 25 8.28 2.26 -9.68
CA ILE A 25 7.30 3.31 -9.40
C ILE A 25 8.03 4.57 -8.90
N SER A 26 7.35 5.71 -8.90
CA SER A 26 7.87 6.99 -8.42
C SER A 26 7.02 7.51 -7.27
N ILE A 27 7.67 8.09 -6.26
CA ILE A 27 6.97 8.86 -5.23
C ILE A 27 6.37 10.10 -5.90
N ILE A 28 5.13 10.41 -5.59
CA ILE A 28 4.42 11.60 -6.07
C ILE A 28 4.24 12.61 -4.94
N GLU A 29 3.87 13.84 -5.33
CA GLU A 29 3.62 14.92 -4.38
C GLU A 29 2.41 14.64 -3.49
N HIS A 30 2.45 15.15 -2.26
CA HIS A 30 1.37 14.94 -1.29
C HIS A 30 0.03 15.50 -1.80
N THR A 31 0.05 16.65 -2.49
CA THR A 31 -1.16 17.26 -3.08
C THR A 31 -1.79 16.36 -4.14
N GLU A 32 -0.98 15.72 -5.00
CA GLU A 32 -1.48 14.80 -6.01
C GLU A 32 -2.12 13.56 -5.37
N CYS A 33 -1.56 13.09 -4.25
CA CYS A 33 -2.18 12.00 -3.52
C CYS A 33 -3.47 12.38 -2.80
N GLU A 34 -3.51 13.57 -2.19
CA GLU A 34 -4.70 14.12 -1.55
C GLU A 34 -5.82 14.34 -2.57
N ASP A 35 -5.49 14.80 -3.78
CA ASP A 35 -6.45 14.90 -4.89
C ASP A 35 -7.02 13.53 -5.28
N ALA A 36 -6.21 12.47 -5.22
CA ALA A 36 -6.66 11.10 -5.51
C ALA A 36 -7.51 10.49 -4.37
N TYR A 37 -7.27 10.91 -3.13
CA TYR A 37 -7.94 10.41 -1.91
C TYR A 37 -8.31 11.55 -0.93
N PRO A 38 -9.28 12.42 -1.27
CA PRO A 38 -9.55 13.63 -0.49
C PRO A 38 -9.98 13.32 0.95
N GLY A 39 -9.31 13.94 1.92
CA GLY A 39 -9.56 13.80 3.36
C GLY A 39 -8.95 12.55 3.99
N ASN A 40 -8.24 11.72 3.23
CA ASN A 40 -7.76 10.41 3.68
C ASN A 40 -6.23 10.28 3.69
N ILE A 41 -5.48 11.28 3.22
CA ILE A 41 -4.01 11.27 3.31
C ILE A 41 -3.56 12.06 4.53
N THR A 42 -2.61 11.49 5.27
CA THR A 42 -2.01 12.12 6.45
C THR A 42 -0.51 12.35 6.24
N ASP A 43 0.11 13.15 7.12
CA ASP A 43 1.57 13.39 7.11
C ASP A 43 2.43 12.14 7.35
N THR A 44 1.82 11.05 7.81
CA THR A 44 2.46 9.75 8.03
C THR A 44 2.35 8.82 6.82
N MET A 45 1.77 9.30 5.71
CA MET A 45 1.61 8.57 4.47
C MET A 45 2.47 9.17 3.36
N VAL A 46 2.85 8.32 2.40
CA VAL A 46 3.49 8.70 1.15
C VAL A 46 2.86 7.88 0.03
N CYS A 47 2.71 8.48 -1.14
CA CYS A 47 2.07 7.82 -2.26
C CYS A 47 3.07 7.62 -3.38
N ALA A 48 2.90 6.51 -4.09
CA ALA A 48 3.74 6.19 -5.23
C ALA A 48 2.90 5.59 -6.34
N SER A 49 3.20 5.99 -7.57
CA SER A 49 2.52 5.54 -8.77
C SER A 49 3.49 5.35 -9.93
N VAL A 50 2.99 4.72 -10.96
CA VAL A 50 3.63 4.64 -12.27
C VAL A 50 3.07 5.73 -13.18
N LYS A 51 3.94 6.31 -14.03
CA LYS A 51 3.49 7.25 -15.07
C LYS A 51 2.62 6.57 -16.13
N GLU A 52 2.83 5.28 -16.36
CA GLU A 52 2.06 4.45 -17.30
C GLU A 52 1.00 3.64 -16.53
N GLU A 53 -0.21 3.49 -17.08
CA GLU A 53 -1.29 2.73 -16.42
C GLU A 53 -0.94 1.24 -16.23
N GLY A 54 -1.58 0.58 -15.25
CA GLY A 54 -1.58 -0.88 -15.11
C GLY A 54 -0.52 -1.50 -14.19
N LYS A 55 0.16 -0.72 -13.34
CA LYS A 55 1.02 -1.27 -12.27
C LYS A 55 0.64 -0.65 -10.93
N ASP A 56 0.30 -1.50 -9.97
CA ASP A 56 0.02 -1.12 -8.60
C ASP A 56 0.36 -2.29 -7.68
N SER A 57 0.62 -2.01 -6.41
CA SER A 57 0.57 -3.03 -5.36
C SER A 57 -0.86 -3.51 -5.17
N CYS A 58 -1.05 -4.76 -4.75
CA CYS A 58 -2.38 -5.32 -4.57
C CYS A 58 -2.49 -6.19 -3.31
N GLN A 59 -3.61 -6.91 -3.20
CA GLN A 59 -3.88 -7.81 -2.08
C GLN A 59 -2.75 -8.82 -1.90
N GLY A 60 -2.19 -8.86 -0.68
CA GLY A 60 -1.05 -9.71 -0.33
C GLY A 60 0.31 -9.00 -0.37
N ASP A 61 0.41 -7.81 -0.97
CA ASP A 61 1.66 -7.04 -0.98
C ASP A 61 1.83 -6.15 0.27
N SER A 62 0.77 -5.93 1.05
CA SER A 62 0.80 -5.13 2.29
C SER A 62 1.92 -5.56 3.24
N GLY A 63 2.68 -4.59 3.76
CA GLY A 63 3.91 -4.85 4.53
C GLY A 63 5.18 -4.94 3.68
N GLY A 64 5.05 -5.06 2.35
CA GLY A 64 6.18 -5.07 1.43
C GLY A 64 6.88 -3.70 1.31
N PRO A 65 8.14 -3.68 0.85
CA PRO A 65 8.95 -2.46 0.87
C PRO A 65 8.77 -1.58 -0.38
N LEU A 66 8.73 -0.26 -0.17
CA LEU A 66 9.03 0.75 -1.19
C LEU A 66 10.47 1.24 -0.98
N VAL A 67 11.35 0.89 -1.92
CA VAL A 67 12.78 1.24 -1.86
C VAL A 67 13.11 2.30 -2.90
N CYS A 68 13.78 3.37 -2.47
CA CYS A 68 14.32 4.41 -3.35
C CYS A 68 15.78 4.69 -2.99
N ASN A 69 16.67 4.68 -3.99
CA ASN A 69 18.12 4.88 -3.82
C ASN A 69 18.69 4.00 -2.68
N ASP A 70 18.40 2.69 -2.73
CA ASP A 70 18.82 1.68 -1.75
C ASP A 70 18.38 1.94 -0.30
N SER A 71 17.42 2.84 -0.08
CA SER A 71 16.85 3.15 1.22
C SER A 71 15.36 2.82 1.26
N LEU A 72 14.90 2.24 2.37
CA LEU A 72 13.48 1.99 2.62
C LEU A 72 12.76 3.33 2.88
N GLN A 73 11.85 3.70 1.97
CA GLN A 73 11.09 4.96 2.07
C GLN A 73 9.66 4.72 2.54
N GLY A 74 9.08 3.58 2.17
CA GLY A 74 7.69 3.27 2.46
C GLY A 74 7.43 1.79 2.72
N ILE A 75 6.28 1.52 3.33
CA ILE A 75 5.74 0.17 3.51
C ILE A 75 4.36 0.14 2.86
N ILE A 76 4.09 -0.81 1.98
CA ILE A 76 2.80 -0.96 1.29
C ILE A 76 1.69 -1.05 2.34
N SER A 77 0.70 -0.16 2.27
CA SER A 77 -0.36 -0.08 3.25
C SER A 77 -1.72 -0.39 2.62
N TRP A 78 -2.19 0.50 1.75
CA TRP A 78 -3.51 0.39 1.13
C TRP A 78 -3.54 1.10 -0.23
N GLY A 79 -4.64 0.92 -0.96
CA GLY A 79 -4.84 1.52 -2.27
C GLY A 79 -6.27 1.31 -2.73
N GLN A 80 -6.55 1.58 -4.00
CA GLN A 80 -7.86 1.30 -4.57
C GLN A 80 -8.06 -0.20 -4.77
N ASP A 81 -9.28 -0.69 -4.50
CA ASP A 81 -9.73 -2.03 -4.87
C ASP A 81 -10.91 -1.91 -5.87
N PRO A 82 -10.85 -2.53 -7.05
CA PRO A 82 -9.77 -3.36 -7.60
C PRO A 82 -8.48 -2.58 -7.91
N CYS A 83 -7.33 -3.23 -7.73
CA CYS A 83 -5.99 -2.65 -7.94
C CYS A 83 -5.71 -2.35 -9.42
N ALA A 84 -4.91 -1.32 -9.70
CA ALA A 84 -4.42 -0.97 -11.05
C ALA A 84 -5.49 -0.74 -12.15
N VAL A 85 -6.76 -0.54 -11.79
CA VAL A 85 -7.86 -0.25 -12.75
C VAL A 85 -8.03 1.24 -13.04
N THR A 86 -7.45 2.11 -12.21
CA THR A 86 -7.43 3.57 -12.38
C THR A 86 -5.99 4.07 -12.23
N LYS A 87 -5.78 5.39 -12.42
CA LYS A 87 -4.50 6.06 -12.12
C LYS A 87 -4.32 6.39 -10.63
N LYS A 88 -5.15 5.85 -9.73
CA LYS A 88 -4.98 6.13 -8.32
C LYS A 88 -3.66 5.53 -7.80
N PRO A 89 -2.86 6.30 -7.05
CA PRO A 89 -1.58 5.83 -6.55
C PRO A 89 -1.77 4.82 -5.40
N GLY A 90 -0.80 3.94 -5.20
CA GLY A 90 -0.72 3.17 -3.96
C GLY A 90 -0.35 4.09 -2.79
N VAL A 91 -0.86 3.79 -1.60
CA VAL A 91 -0.58 4.52 -0.36
C VAL A 91 0.28 3.67 0.57
N TYR A 92 1.39 4.26 1.01
CA TYR A 92 2.44 3.62 1.78
C TYR A 92 2.63 4.35 3.11
N THR A 93 2.98 3.60 4.17
CA THR A 93 3.43 4.20 5.43
C THR A 93 4.76 4.91 5.20
N LYS A 94 4.87 6.18 5.59
CA LYS A 94 6.08 7.01 5.40
C LYS A 94 7.14 6.67 6.46
N VAL A 95 8.08 5.79 6.13
CA VAL A 95 9.04 5.20 7.08
C VAL A 95 9.88 6.25 7.81
N CYS A 96 10.24 7.36 7.14
CA CYS A 96 11.05 8.41 7.75
C CYS A 96 10.38 9.06 8.98
N LYS A 97 9.04 8.95 9.15
CA LYS A 97 8.32 9.44 10.33
C LYS A 97 8.44 8.52 11.55
N TYR A 98 8.91 7.29 11.35
CA TYR A 98 8.93 6.24 12.37
C TYR A 98 10.33 5.75 12.73
N VAL A 99 11.40 6.34 12.16
CA VAL A 99 12.78 5.89 12.37
C VAL A 99 13.17 5.88 13.85
N GLU A 100 12.82 6.94 14.60
CA GLU A 100 13.09 7.04 16.03
C GLU A 100 12.41 5.91 16.81
N TRP A 101 11.10 5.74 16.62
CA TRP A 101 10.32 4.66 17.23
C TRP A 101 10.86 3.26 16.89
N ILE A 102 11.25 3.01 15.64
CA ILE A 102 11.85 1.74 15.21
C ILE A 102 13.15 1.49 15.99
N GLN A 103 14.04 2.49 16.04
CA GLN A 103 15.33 2.36 16.72
C GLN A 103 15.17 2.17 18.23
N GLU A 104 14.25 2.87 18.88
CA GLU A 104 13.95 2.71 20.29
C GLU A 104 13.39 1.31 20.59
N THR A 105 12.45 0.85 19.77
CA THR A 105 11.85 -0.48 19.92
C THR A 105 12.88 -1.59 19.79
N MET A 106 13.80 -1.47 18.81
CA MET A 106 14.90 -2.43 18.61
C MET A 106 15.94 -2.42 19.73
N LYS A 107 16.13 -1.30 20.45
CA LYS A 107 17.06 -1.23 21.58
C LYS A 107 16.47 -1.84 22.86
N ASN A 108 15.15 -1.81 22.98
CA ASN A 108 14.43 -2.20 24.18
C ASN A 108 13.93 -3.66 24.18
N ASN A 109 14.20 -4.43 23.12
CA ASN A 109 13.84 -5.84 22.96
C ASN A 109 15.04 -6.63 22.44
#